data_AF-A0A495JEK6-F1
#
_entry.id   AF-A0A495JEK6-F1
#
_cell.length_a   1.000
_cell.length_b   1.000
_cell.length_c   1.000
_cell.angle_alpha   90.00
_cell.angle_beta   90.00
_cell.angle_gamma   90.00
#
_symmetry.space_group_name_H-M   'P 1'
#
loop_
_entity.id
_entity.type
_entity.pdbx_description
1 polymer ?
#
loop_
_entity_poly.entity_id
_entity_poly.type
_entity_poly.pdbx_seq_one_letter_code
_entity_poly.pdbx_strand_id
1 'polypeptide(L)'
;MSSPTWGGVVAGTASTPSETVPLAALVCDGPRVTWRQSVTRPIRLHLDFDVVVAGEILTGHSRAGRLPRTNVTGTRRTSREG
;
A
#
# COMPACT_ATOMS: atom_id res chain seq x y z
N MET A 1 28.85 -12.30 -16.81
CA MET A 1 27.55 -11.62 -17.02
C MET A 1 26.88 -11.53 -15.66
N SER A 2 26.92 -10.37 -15.02
CA SER A 2 26.26 -10.14 -13.73
C SER A 2 25.00 -9.33 -14.01
N SER A 3 23.84 -9.93 -13.80
CA SER A 3 22.54 -9.27 -13.94
C SER A 3 22.38 -8.17 -12.89
N PRO A 4 21.80 -7.00 -13.22
CA PRO A 4 21.56 -5.97 -12.22
C PRO A 4 20.49 -6.44 -11.24
N THR A 5 20.88 -6.69 -9.99
CA THR A 5 19.92 -6.82 -8.91
C THR A 5 19.30 -5.44 -8.72
N TRP A 6 18.11 -5.22 -9.29
CA TRP A 6 17.26 -4.10 -8.88
C TRP A 6 16.77 -4.37 -7.44
N GLY A 7 17.67 -4.19 -6.47
CA GLY A 7 17.38 -4.21 -5.05
C GLY A 7 16.84 -2.86 -4.60
N GLY A 8 15.83 -2.35 -5.30
CA GLY A 8 15.18 -1.10 -4.93
C GLY A 8 14.34 -1.32 -3.66
N VAL A 9 14.60 -0.53 -2.62
CA VAL A 9 13.69 -0.44 -1.48
C VAL A 9 12.43 0.26 -1.97
N VAL A 10 11.33 -0.49 -2.10
CA VAL A 10 10.04 0.09 -2.46
C VAL A 10 9.50 0.84 -1.25
N ALA A 11 9.21 2.13 -1.40
CA ALA A 11 8.66 2.98 -0.37
C ALA A 11 7.44 3.74 -0.89
N GLY A 12 6.58 4.17 0.02
CA GLY A 12 5.41 4.98 -0.32
C GLY A 12 4.77 5.59 0.91
N THR A 13 3.81 6.49 0.68
CA THR A 13 2.93 7.04 1.70
C THR A 13 1.47 6.93 1.25
N ALA A 14 0.55 6.81 2.20
CA ALA A 14 -0.86 7.08 1.93
C ALA A 14 -1.24 8.39 2.60
N SER A 15 -1.93 9.24 1.85
CA SER A 15 -2.43 10.52 2.33
C SER A 15 -3.95 10.46 2.45
N THR A 16 -4.44 10.87 3.61
CA THR A 16 -5.84 11.17 3.87
C THR A 16 -5.96 12.67 4.15
N PRO A 17 -7.18 13.25 4.17
CA PRO A 17 -7.36 14.64 4.59
C PRO A 17 -6.84 14.91 6.02
N SER A 18 -6.73 13.89 6.87
CA SER A 18 -6.36 14.02 8.28
C SER A 18 -4.87 13.77 8.57
N GLU A 19 -4.20 12.92 7.78
CA GLU A 19 -2.78 12.59 7.96
C GLU A 19 -2.17 11.92 6.72
N THR A 20 -0.84 11.99 6.63
CA THR A 20 -0.04 11.18 5.70
C THR A 20 0.77 10.15 6.49
N VAL A 21 0.64 8.88 6.13
CA VAL A 21 1.24 7.76 6.84
C VAL A 21 2.16 6.98 5.90
N PRO A 22 3.40 6.67 6.28
CA PRO A 22 4.27 5.81 5.47
C PRO A 22 3.71 4.39 5.35
N LEU A 23 3.97 3.76 4.20
CA LEU A 23 3.75 2.33 4.01
C LEU A 23 4.92 1.59 4.67
N ALA A 24 4.64 0.85 5.74
CA ALA A 24 5.64 0.05 6.45
C ALA A 24 5.61 -1.40 5.96
N ALA A 25 6.77 -2.06 5.96
CA ALA A 25 6.92 -3.46 5.53
C ALA A 25 6.27 -3.73 4.16
N LEU A 26 6.47 -2.80 3.21
CA LEU A 26 5.95 -2.93 1.86
C LEU A 26 6.68 -4.05 1.13
N VAL A 27 5.91 -5.03 0.65
CA VAL A 27 6.40 -6.16 -0.14
C VAL A 27 5.61 -6.25 -1.43
N CYS A 28 6.32 -6.31 -2.54
CA CYS A 28 5.76 -6.57 -3.86
C CYS A 28 6.17 -7.99 -4.29
N ASP A 29 5.19 -8.85 -4.51
CA ASP A 29 5.34 -10.22 -5.01
C ASP A 29 4.51 -10.37 -6.29
N GLY A 30 5.17 -10.14 -7.43
CA GLY A 30 4.50 -10.04 -8.74
C GLY A 30 3.40 -8.97 -8.72
N PRO A 31 2.14 -9.31 -9.02
CA PRO A 31 1.02 -8.37 -8.98
C PRO A 31 0.46 -8.16 -7.57
N ARG A 32 0.86 -8.98 -6.58
CA ARG A 32 0.37 -8.86 -5.20
C ARG A 32 1.26 -7.90 -4.42
N VAL A 33 0.63 -6.96 -3.72
CA VAL A 33 1.31 -5.97 -2.89
C VAL A 33 0.73 -6.01 -1.49
N THR A 34 1.59 -6.08 -0.49
CA THR A 34 1.20 -6.08 0.92
C THR A 34 1.98 -5.02 1.68
N TRP A 35 1.32 -4.35 2.63
CA TRP A 35 1.97 -3.37 3.49
C TRP A 35 1.16 -3.15 4.77
N ARG A 36 1.76 -2.42 5.71
CA ARG A 36 1.14 -1.98 6.95
C ARG A 36 1.05 -0.46 7.04
N GLN A 37 -0.01 0.03 7.65
CA GLN A 37 -0.15 1.44 8.01
C GLN A 37 -0.61 1.61 9.45
N SER A 38 -0.03 2.58 10.14
CA SER A 38 -0.47 2.99 11.46
C SER A 38 -1.15 4.34 11.35
N VAL A 39 -2.47 4.31 11.15
CA VAL A 39 -3.32 5.50 11.14
C VAL A 39 -3.50 5.94 12.59
N THR A 40 -3.38 7.24 12.86
CA THR A 40 -3.47 7.81 14.20
C THR A 40 -4.67 8.72 14.40
N ARG A 41 -5.38 9.11 13.33
CA ARG A 41 -6.51 10.03 13.39
C ARG A 41 -7.70 9.58 12.51
N PRO A 42 -8.95 9.71 13.00
CA PRO A 42 -9.34 10.14 14.34
C PRO A 42 -9.12 9.06 15.42
N ILE A 43 -8.96 7.79 15.03
CA ILE A 43 -8.70 6.66 15.93
C ILE A 43 -7.42 5.95 15.50
N ARG A 44 -6.62 5.49 16.47
CA ARG A 44 -5.42 4.70 16.20
C ARG A 44 -5.77 3.30 15.71
N LEU A 45 -5.37 2.97 14.50
CA LEU A 45 -5.55 1.65 13.89
C LEU A 45 -4.26 1.19 13.21
N HIS A 46 -3.95 -0.08 13.40
CA HIS A 46 -2.91 -0.78 12.64
C HIS A 46 -3.59 -1.59 11.55
N LEU A 47 -3.38 -1.18 10.31
CA LEU A 47 -4.01 -1.76 9.13
C LEU A 47 -2.99 -2.61 8.38
N ASP A 48 -3.33 -3.87 8.14
CA ASP A 48 -2.65 -4.70 7.15
C ASP A 48 -3.42 -4.63 5.83
N PHE A 49 -2.71 -4.37 4.74
CA PHE A 49 -3.25 -4.33 3.39
C PHE A 49 -2.72 -5.50 2.56
N ASP A 50 -3.61 -6.07 1.75
CA ASP A 50 -3.32 -7.15 0.83
C ASP A 50 -4.13 -6.94 -0.45
N VAL A 51 -3.42 -6.56 -1.51
CA VAL A 51 -4.03 -6.11 -2.76
C VAL A 51 -3.32 -6.71 -3.96
N VAL A 52 -4.02 -6.71 -5.08
CA VAL A 52 -3.53 -7.07 -6.40
C VAL A 52 -3.56 -5.83 -7.27
N VAL A 53 -2.45 -5.55 -7.94
CA VAL A 53 -2.31 -4.47 -8.93
C VAL A 53 -2.31 -5.09 -10.31
N ALA A 54 -3.34 -4.75 -11.10
CA ALA A 54 -3.50 -5.17 -12.48
C ALA A 54 -3.60 -3.92 -13.38
N GLY A 55 -2.50 -3.62 -14.07
CA GLY A 55 -2.37 -2.41 -14.88
C GLY A 55 -2.49 -1.14 -14.03
N GLU A 56 -3.58 -0.41 -14.25
CA GLU A 56 -3.91 0.82 -13.54
C GLU A 56 -4.83 0.58 -12.33
N ILE A 57 -5.33 -0.63 -12.13
CA ILE A 57 -6.29 -0.92 -11.08
C ILE A 57 -5.61 -1.65 -9.91
N LEU A 58 -5.96 -1.24 -8.71
CA LEU A 58 -5.62 -1.91 -7.46
C LEU A 58 -6.92 -2.39 -6.81
N THR A 59 -6.98 -3.66 -6.42
CA THR A 59 -8.12 -4.24 -5.68
C THR A 59 -7.63 -5.14 -4.56
N GLY A 60 -8.38 -5.20 -3.47
CA GLY A 60 -8.06 -6.11 -2.39
C GLY A 60 -8.77 -5.71 -1.11
N HIS A 61 -8.07 -5.86 0.02
CA HIS A 61 -8.69 -5.68 1.31
C HIS A 61 -7.71 -5.09 2.33
N SER A 62 -8.26 -4.37 3.29
CA SER A 62 -7.59 -3.98 4.52
C SER A 62 -8.21 -4.71 5.71
N ARG A 63 -7.42 -4.91 6.78
CA ARG A 63 -7.88 -5.45 8.06
C ARG A 63 -7.16 -4.77 9.21
N ALA A 64 -7.86 -4.61 10.33
CA ALA A 64 -7.27 -4.18 11.60
C ALA A 64 -7.59 -5.22 12.68
N GLY A 65 -6.60 -5.98 13.12
CA GLY A 65 -6.77 -6.96 14.20
C GLY A 65 -7.94 -7.93 13.96
N ARG A 66 -8.96 -7.85 14.83
CA ARG A 66 -10.18 -8.70 14.81
C ARG A 66 -11.36 -8.09 14.05
N LEU A 67 -11.19 -6.91 13.44
CA LEU A 67 -12.25 -6.30 12.65
C LEU A 67 -12.50 -7.10 11.36
N PRO A 68 -13.73 -7.05 10.82
CA PRO A 68 -14.01 -7.55 9.48
C PRO A 68 -13.06 -6.93 8.45
N ARG A 69 -12.78 -7.69 7.40
CA ARG A 69 -12.04 -7.16 6.25
C ARG A 69 -12.87 -6.12 5.54
N THR A 70 -12.23 -5.04 5.13
CA THR A 70 -12.83 -3.98 4.32
C THR A 70 -12.24 -4.03 2.93
N ASN A 71 -13.09 -4.01 1.90
CA ASN A 71 -12.61 -3.96 0.52
C ASN A 71 -11.94 -2.62 0.23
N VAL A 72 -10.86 -2.66 -0.54
CA VAL A 72 -10.18 -1.48 -1.03
C VAL A 72 -10.02 -1.58 -2.53
N THR A 73 -10.18 -0.43 -3.19
CA THR A 73 -9.90 -0.27 -4.60
C THR A 73 -9.08 1.00 -4.80
N GLY A 74 -8.33 1.07 -5.88
CA GLY A 74 -7.53 2.23 -6.23
C GLY A 74 -7.22 2.25 -7.71
N THR A 75 -6.84 3.43 -8.19
CA THR A 75 -6.28 3.59 -9.52
C THR A 75 -4.86 4.13 -9.42
N ARG A 76 -3.98 3.68 -10.32
CA ARG A 76 -2.63 4.21 -10.44
C ARG A 76 -2.75 5.68 -10.79
N ARG A 77 -2.15 6.54 -9.97
CA ARG A 77 -1.97 7.94 -10.31
C ARG A 77 -0.72 8.03 -11.16
N THR A 78 -0.86 8.52 -12.39
CA THR A 78 0.28 9.00 -13.14
C THR A 78 0.84 10.19 -12.39
N SER A 79 2.04 10.07 -11.83
CA SER A 79 2.80 11.25 -11.41
C SER A 79 3.00 12.09 -12.66
N ARG A 80 2.24 13.17 -12.81
CA ARG A 80 2.66 14.25 -13.70
C ARG A 80 3.83 14.90 -12.97
N GLU A 81 5.03 14.38 -13.22
CA GLU A 81 6.24 15.18 -13.06
C GLU A 81 6.06 16.36 -14.03
N GLY A 82 5.86 17.54 -13.44
CA GLY A 82 5.97 18.81 -14.15
C GLY A 82 7.43 19.24 -14.21
#